data_AF-A0A530AUX0-F1
#
_entry.id   AF-A0A530AUX0-F1
#
_cell.length_a   1.000
_cell.length_b   1.000
_cell.length_c   1.000
_cell.angle_alpha   90.00
_cell.angle_beta   90.00
_cell.angle_gamma   90.00
#
_symmetry.space_group_name_H-M   'P 1'
#
loop_
_entity.id
_entity.type
_entity.pdbx_description
1 polymer ?
#
loop_
_entity_poly.entity_id
_entity_poly.type
_entity_poly.pdbx_seq_one_letter_code
_entity_poly.pdbx_strand_id
1 'polypeptide(L)'
;HKSIAVTIQFVGRFTRQDPTLGDATVIANTGIDDIDRSLAKLYAEDADWNALVEALSSAKIERQVRRADMFKGFTGDLDDIPLQTLEPKMNAVVYRTSCESWDPFQAEDLYDPGSYLGMKINPHQRVAIFATRVEEQARWTTAQHAINVTWHLHMLHWDQTSGLLYISSSAKEPFDRLAKAVCGDTARRIEGEDVFRSLHGFKRLILRNLGLTHRQGRGVRYSMYMGVDVADGLDSAKSQSRIK
;
A
#
# COMPACT_ATOMS: atom_id res chain seq x y z
N HIS A 1 -18.64 10.38 3.05
CA HIS A 1 -17.37 11.10 2.82
C HIS A 1 -16.77 11.55 4.14
N LYS A 2 -15.79 10.81 4.69
CA LYS A 2 -15.11 11.15 5.95
C LYS A 2 -13.73 11.73 5.64
N SER A 3 -13.68 13.00 5.26
CA SER A 3 -12.42 13.69 4.95
C SER A 3 -11.89 14.40 6.18
N ILE A 4 -10.64 14.13 6.54
CA ILE A 4 -9.93 14.79 7.64
C ILE A 4 -10.00 16.31 7.55
N ALA A 5 -9.95 16.86 6.34
CA ALA A 5 -10.02 18.30 6.10
C ALA A 5 -11.38 18.89 6.47
N VAL A 6 -12.47 18.15 6.23
CA VAL A 6 -13.83 18.58 6.57
C VAL A 6 -14.04 18.51 8.09
N THR A 7 -13.53 17.47 8.74
CA THR A 7 -13.55 17.34 10.20
C THR A 7 -12.76 18.47 10.87
N ILE A 8 -11.57 18.80 10.36
CA ILE A 8 -10.74 19.90 10.88
C ILE A 8 -11.42 21.27 10.66
N GLN A 9 -11.98 21.52 9.47
CA GLN A 9 -12.73 22.77 9.22
C GLN A 9 -13.97 22.89 10.12
N PHE A 10 -14.66 21.78 10.39
CA PHE A 10 -15.81 21.75 11.27
C PHE A 10 -15.40 22.07 12.71
N VAL A 11 -14.41 21.36 13.27
CA VAL A 11 -13.91 21.61 14.63
C VAL A 11 -13.34 23.02 14.78
N GLY A 12 -12.54 23.48 13.82
CA GLY A 12 -11.95 24.83 13.82
C GLY A 12 -12.97 25.97 13.79
N ARG A 13 -14.22 25.73 13.37
CA ARG A 13 -15.30 26.72 13.47
C ARG A 13 -15.84 26.87 14.90
N PHE A 14 -15.64 25.88 15.77
CA PHE A 14 -16.14 25.86 17.15
C PHE A 14 -15.03 26.08 18.20
N THR A 15 -13.76 26.00 17.81
CA THR A 15 -12.59 26.27 18.66
C THR A 15 -11.99 27.64 18.34
N ARG A 16 -12.67 28.73 18.71
CA ARG A 16 -12.06 30.08 18.64
C ARG A 16 -11.41 30.41 19.98
N GLN A 17 -10.21 30.99 19.95
CA GLN A 17 -9.57 31.52 21.15
C GLN A 17 -10.25 32.82 21.55
N ASP A 18 -11.13 32.73 22.55
CA ASP A 18 -11.67 33.87 23.26
C ASP A 18 -11.46 33.62 24.76
N PRO A 19 -10.72 34.48 25.47
CA PRO A 19 -10.40 34.29 26.89
C PRO A 19 -11.63 34.36 27.82
N THR A 20 -12.81 34.70 27.31
CA THR A 20 -14.08 34.72 28.06
C THR A 20 -14.93 33.46 27.87
N LEU A 21 -14.53 32.55 26.97
CA LEU A 21 -15.24 31.29 26.68
C LEU A 21 -14.50 30.10 27.30
N GLY A 22 -15.25 29.13 27.84
CA GLY A 22 -14.70 27.89 28.40
C GLY A 22 -14.16 26.93 27.35
N ASP A 23 -13.54 25.83 27.80
CA ASP A 23 -12.87 24.88 26.92
C ASP A 23 -13.82 24.22 25.90
N ALA A 24 -13.45 24.31 24.62
CA ALA A 24 -14.20 23.67 23.56
C ALA A 24 -14.03 22.15 23.62
N THR A 25 -15.14 21.42 23.84
CA THR A 25 -15.15 19.95 23.93
C THR A 25 -15.79 19.34 22.68
N VAL A 26 -15.11 18.39 22.04
CA VAL A 26 -15.61 17.65 20.87
C VAL A 26 -15.80 16.19 21.22
N ILE A 27 -17.00 15.64 20.97
CA ILE A 27 -17.31 14.23 21.18
C ILE A 27 -17.40 13.53 19.82
N ALA A 28 -16.54 12.54 19.59
CA ALA A 28 -16.52 11.75 18.37
C ALA A 28 -16.81 10.27 18.65
N ASN A 29 -17.59 9.62 17.77
CA ASN A 29 -17.88 8.20 17.88
C ASN A 29 -16.69 7.37 17.36
N THR A 30 -15.98 6.70 18.28
CA THR A 30 -14.83 5.82 17.98
C THR A 30 -15.23 4.40 17.55
N GLY A 31 -16.54 4.10 17.48
CA GLY A 31 -17.08 2.78 17.18
C GLY A 31 -17.25 2.42 15.70
N ILE A 32 -16.69 3.20 14.77
CA ILE A 32 -16.81 2.92 13.34
C ILE A 32 -15.44 2.43 12.84
N ASP A 33 -15.36 1.16 12.42
CA ASP A 33 -14.10 0.50 12.00
C ASP A 33 -13.45 1.13 10.76
N ASP A 34 -14.17 2.03 10.09
CA ASP A 34 -13.75 2.78 8.90
C ASP A 34 -13.39 4.24 9.26
N ILE A 35 -12.57 4.41 10.28
CA ILE A 35 -11.94 5.70 10.62
C ILE A 35 -10.47 5.59 10.23
N ASP A 36 -10.04 6.46 9.31
CA ASP A 36 -8.64 6.60 8.89
C ASP A 36 -7.73 6.62 10.13
N ARG A 37 -6.64 5.82 10.15
CA ARG A 37 -5.73 5.74 11.30
C ARG A 37 -5.19 7.11 11.71
N SER A 38 -5.14 8.06 10.79
CA SER A 38 -4.79 9.46 11.06
C SER A 38 -5.84 10.17 11.93
N LEU A 39 -7.13 9.92 11.71
CA LEU A 39 -8.23 10.42 12.55
C LEU A 39 -8.27 9.74 13.93
N ALA A 40 -7.94 8.45 14.01
CA ALA A 40 -7.85 7.74 15.29
C ALA A 40 -6.78 8.33 16.23
N LYS A 41 -5.66 8.82 15.67
CA LYS A 41 -4.63 9.54 16.45
C LYS A 41 -5.09 10.91 16.94
N LEU A 42 -5.92 11.60 16.15
CA LEU A 42 -6.50 12.88 16.53
C LEU A 42 -7.51 12.72 17.70
N TYR A 43 -8.26 11.62 17.74
CA TYR A 43 -9.21 11.32 18.82
C TYR A 43 -8.58 10.80 20.13
N ALA A 44 -7.24 10.81 20.26
CA ALA A 44 -6.58 10.41 21.51
C ALA A 44 -6.75 11.50 22.58
N GLU A 45 -6.93 11.07 23.84
CA GLU A 45 -7.35 11.90 24.99
C GLU A 45 -6.40 13.09 25.29
N ASP A 46 -5.12 13.00 24.88
CA ASP A 46 -4.07 14.00 25.12
C ASP A 46 -3.41 14.54 23.83
N ALA A 47 -4.12 14.50 22.70
CA ALA A 47 -3.60 14.97 21.42
C ALA A 47 -3.54 16.51 21.37
N ASP A 48 -2.34 17.11 21.21
CA ASP A 48 -2.22 18.51 20.76
C ASP A 48 -2.71 18.60 19.31
N TRP A 49 -3.98 18.97 19.18
CA TRP A 49 -4.69 19.06 17.91
C TRP A 49 -4.00 19.99 16.92
N ASN A 50 -3.43 21.10 17.38
CA ASN A 50 -2.76 22.06 16.49
C ASN A 50 -1.50 21.44 15.91
N ALA A 51 -0.66 20.84 16.76
CA ALA A 51 0.56 20.15 16.32
C ALA A 51 0.26 18.96 15.40
N LEU A 52 -0.78 18.17 15.69
CA LEU A 52 -1.15 17.01 14.86
C LEU A 52 -1.76 17.42 13.51
N VAL A 53 -2.60 18.44 13.48
CA VAL A 53 -3.19 18.97 12.25
C VAL A 53 -2.12 19.57 11.34
N GLU A 54 -1.17 20.32 11.92
CA GLU A 54 -0.03 20.85 11.20
C GLU A 54 0.85 19.73 10.65
N ALA A 55 1.20 18.73 11.48
CA ALA A 55 1.99 17.58 11.05
C ALA A 55 1.32 16.78 9.93
N LEU A 56 0.01 16.53 10.03
CA LEU A 56 -0.76 15.80 9.00
C LEU A 56 -0.89 16.60 7.70
N SER A 57 -1.08 17.93 7.80
CA SER A 57 -1.16 18.82 6.65
C SER A 57 0.18 18.92 5.93
N SER A 58 1.26 19.14 6.67
CA SER A 58 2.63 19.17 6.17
C SER A 58 3.02 17.86 5.52
N ALA A 59 2.76 16.71 6.17
CA ALA A 59 3.02 15.40 5.58
C ALA A 59 2.22 15.15 4.29
N LYS A 60 0.97 15.63 4.22
CA LYS A 60 0.15 15.53 3.01
C LYS A 60 0.69 16.40 1.88
N ILE A 61 1.13 17.63 2.19
CA ILE A 61 1.76 18.55 1.23
C ILE A 61 3.07 17.96 0.72
N GLU A 62 3.95 17.51 1.60
CA GLU A 62 5.23 16.89 1.26
C GLU A 62 5.04 15.68 0.35
N ARG A 63 4.04 14.83 0.64
CA ARG A 63 3.70 13.69 -0.22
C ARG A 63 3.30 14.12 -1.63
N GLN A 64 2.53 15.22 -1.75
CA GLN A 64 2.12 15.74 -3.07
C GLN A 64 3.31 16.34 -3.82
N VAL A 65 4.18 17.09 -3.14
CA VAL A 65 5.41 17.65 -3.72
C VAL A 65 6.32 16.54 -4.23
N ARG A 66 6.63 15.55 -3.38
CA ARG A 66 7.46 14.40 -3.76
C ARG A 66 6.86 13.62 -4.93
N ARG A 67 5.53 13.46 -4.98
CA ARG A 67 4.85 12.80 -6.11
C ARG A 67 4.97 13.62 -7.39
N ALA A 68 4.77 14.93 -7.32
CA ALA A 68 4.91 15.82 -8.47
C ALA A 68 6.34 15.82 -9.01
N ASP A 69 7.34 15.89 -8.13
CA ASP A 69 8.75 15.88 -8.52
C ASP A 69 9.18 14.53 -9.08
N MET A 70 8.68 13.42 -8.52
CA MET A 70 8.85 12.09 -9.11
C MET A 70 8.29 12.04 -10.54
N PHE A 71 7.09 12.57 -10.79
CA PHE A 71 6.49 12.58 -12.12
C PHE A 71 7.21 13.47 -13.14
N LYS A 72 7.75 14.62 -12.72
CA LYS A 72 8.51 15.52 -13.61
C LYS A 72 9.77 14.88 -14.18
N GLY A 73 10.38 13.96 -13.43
CA GLY A 73 11.64 13.32 -13.85
C GLY A 73 11.46 12.20 -14.88
N PHE A 74 10.23 11.82 -15.24
CA PHE A 74 10.00 10.76 -16.22
C PHE A 74 10.11 11.25 -17.66
N THR A 75 10.83 10.49 -18.48
CA THR A 75 10.94 10.64 -19.94
C THR A 75 10.74 9.28 -20.61
N GLY A 76 10.40 9.26 -21.91
CA GLY A 76 10.20 8.03 -22.68
C GLY A 76 8.93 8.08 -23.53
N ASP A 77 8.52 6.93 -24.06
CA ASP A 77 7.59 6.76 -25.19
C ASP A 77 6.27 6.04 -24.83
N LEU A 78 6.00 5.79 -23.54
CA LEU A 78 4.68 5.32 -23.09
C LEU A 78 3.65 6.47 -23.05
N ASP A 79 3.17 6.90 -24.20
CA ASP A 79 2.32 8.10 -24.33
C ASP A 79 0.82 7.81 -24.14
N ASP A 80 0.35 6.63 -24.53
CA ASP A 80 -1.06 6.25 -24.44
C ASP A 80 -1.57 6.10 -22.99
N ILE A 81 -0.66 5.92 -22.02
CA ILE A 81 -0.99 5.69 -20.62
C ILE A 81 -0.33 6.76 -19.73
N PRO A 82 -1.07 7.81 -19.31
CA PRO A 82 -0.55 8.83 -18.41
C PRO A 82 -0.17 8.25 -17.05
N LEU A 83 1.04 8.54 -16.54
CA LEU A 83 1.52 7.99 -15.27
C LEU A 83 0.63 8.37 -14.06
N GLN A 84 -0.12 9.46 -14.17
CA GLN A 84 -1.00 9.96 -13.11
C GLN A 84 -2.24 9.09 -12.91
N THR A 85 -2.65 8.31 -13.93
CA THR A 85 -3.82 7.41 -13.86
C THR A 85 -3.48 6.03 -13.35
N LEU A 86 -2.19 5.72 -13.17
CA LEU A 86 -1.75 4.41 -12.71
C LEU A 86 -2.18 4.17 -11.26
N GLU A 87 -2.76 2.99 -11.04
CA GLU A 87 -3.06 2.43 -9.71
C GLU A 87 -2.32 1.10 -9.54
N PRO A 88 -0.99 1.13 -9.25
CA PRO A 88 -0.20 -0.08 -9.12
C PRO A 88 -0.66 -0.94 -7.94
N LYS A 89 -0.50 -2.26 -8.08
CA LYS A 89 -0.65 -3.17 -6.94
C LYS A 89 0.51 -2.93 -5.97
N MET A 90 0.23 -2.99 -4.67
CA MET A 90 1.27 -2.97 -3.63
C MET A 90 1.96 -4.33 -3.53
N ASN A 91 2.74 -4.67 -4.55
CA ASN A 91 3.56 -5.88 -4.61
C ASN A 91 4.96 -5.56 -5.13
N ALA A 92 5.95 -6.34 -4.72
CA ALA A 92 7.28 -6.28 -5.28
C ALA A 92 7.99 -7.61 -5.09
N VAL A 93 8.72 -8.05 -6.11
CA VAL A 93 9.74 -9.09 -6.01
C VAL A 93 11.09 -8.37 -5.97
N VAL A 94 11.95 -8.77 -5.04
CA VAL A 94 13.25 -8.12 -4.83
C VAL A 94 14.37 -9.03 -5.31
N TYR A 95 15.34 -8.43 -5.99
CA TYR A 95 16.54 -9.09 -6.48
C TYR A 95 17.77 -8.41 -5.92
N ARG A 96 18.74 -9.20 -5.47
CA ARG A 96 20.10 -8.73 -5.20
C ARG A 96 20.85 -8.62 -6.53
N THR A 97 21.55 -7.51 -6.73
CA THR A 97 22.33 -7.26 -7.94
C THR A 97 23.73 -6.79 -7.57
N SER A 98 24.69 -6.98 -8.49
CA SER A 98 26.05 -6.45 -8.36
C SER A 98 26.47 -5.61 -9.58
N CYS A 99 25.50 -5.21 -10.42
CA CYS A 99 25.76 -4.31 -11.54
C CYS A 99 26.09 -2.91 -11.04
N GLU A 100 27.06 -2.24 -11.68
CA GLU A 100 27.39 -0.84 -11.39
C GLU A 100 26.42 0.14 -12.06
N SER A 101 25.76 -0.32 -13.13
CA SER A 101 24.72 0.39 -13.85
C SER A 101 23.65 -0.60 -14.31
N TRP A 102 22.38 -0.30 -14.05
CA TRP A 102 21.26 -0.99 -14.68
C TRP A 102 20.93 -0.40 -16.05
N ASP A 103 20.33 -1.20 -16.93
CA ASP A 103 19.81 -0.78 -18.24
C ASP A 103 18.35 -1.25 -18.43
N PRO A 104 17.37 -0.40 -18.10
CA PRO A 104 15.95 -0.75 -18.23
C PRO A 104 15.49 -1.02 -19.67
N PHE A 105 16.20 -0.51 -20.68
CA PHE A 105 15.80 -0.66 -22.08
C PHE A 105 15.92 -2.11 -22.56
N GLN A 106 16.81 -2.91 -21.94
CA GLN A 106 16.92 -4.36 -22.20
C GLN A 106 15.64 -5.14 -21.87
N ALA A 107 14.67 -4.53 -21.17
CA ALA A 107 13.38 -5.16 -20.91
C ALA A 107 12.58 -5.40 -22.19
N GLU A 108 12.70 -4.52 -23.20
CA GLU A 108 11.94 -4.60 -24.44
C GLU A 108 12.26 -5.89 -25.23
N ASP A 109 13.53 -6.29 -25.26
CA ASP A 109 14.02 -7.49 -25.96
C ASP A 109 13.43 -8.81 -25.42
N LEU A 110 12.77 -8.79 -24.26
CA LEU A 110 12.13 -9.95 -23.68
C LEU A 110 10.71 -10.21 -24.21
N TYR A 111 10.13 -9.27 -24.96
CA TYR A 111 8.75 -9.33 -25.41
C TYR A 111 8.66 -9.40 -26.94
N ASP A 112 7.64 -10.09 -27.43
CA ASP A 112 7.39 -10.18 -28.87
C ASP A 112 7.07 -8.79 -29.46
N PRO A 113 7.40 -8.55 -30.74
CA PRO A 113 7.06 -7.31 -31.42
C PRO A 113 5.56 -6.99 -31.32
N GLY A 114 5.23 -5.77 -30.85
CA GLY A 114 3.86 -5.31 -30.66
C GLY A 114 3.23 -5.64 -29.30
N SER A 115 3.86 -6.49 -28.49
CA SER A 115 3.45 -6.71 -27.09
C SER A 115 4.00 -5.65 -26.14
N TYR A 116 5.19 -5.10 -26.41
CA TYR A 116 5.75 -4.00 -25.64
C TYR A 116 5.22 -2.65 -26.13
N LEU A 117 4.74 -1.80 -25.23
CA LEU A 117 4.03 -0.56 -25.59
C LEU A 117 4.85 0.71 -25.39
N GLY A 118 6.08 0.57 -24.90
CA GLY A 118 6.95 1.68 -24.53
C GLY A 118 7.17 1.79 -23.02
N MET A 119 8.10 2.68 -22.67
CA MET A 119 8.59 2.88 -21.31
C MET A 119 8.61 4.34 -20.92
N LYS A 120 8.44 4.62 -19.63
CA LYS A 120 8.85 5.86 -18.99
C LYS A 120 9.90 5.57 -17.92
N ILE A 121 11.04 6.24 -18.02
CA ILE A 121 12.16 6.14 -17.09
C ILE A 121 12.34 7.47 -16.36
N ASN A 122 12.56 7.41 -15.05
CA ASN A 122 13.10 8.51 -14.26
C ASN A 122 14.56 8.14 -13.89
N PRO A 123 15.56 8.64 -14.64
CA PRO A 123 16.95 8.26 -14.43
C PRO A 123 17.50 8.69 -13.07
N HIS A 124 17.07 9.86 -12.57
CA HIS A 124 17.51 10.39 -11.28
C HIS A 124 17.04 9.52 -10.11
N GLN A 125 15.81 9.01 -10.20
CA GLN A 125 15.23 8.13 -9.17
C GLN A 125 15.51 6.65 -9.47
N ARG A 126 16.12 6.31 -10.61
CA ARG A 126 16.31 4.94 -11.11
C ARG A 126 15.02 4.12 -11.04
N VAL A 127 13.94 4.72 -11.56
CA VAL A 127 12.63 4.07 -11.69
C VAL A 127 12.29 3.94 -13.16
N ALA A 128 11.82 2.78 -13.58
CA ALA A 128 11.33 2.52 -14.93
C ALA A 128 9.92 1.93 -14.85
N ILE A 129 9.04 2.35 -15.75
CA ILE A 129 7.66 1.92 -15.84
C ILE A 129 7.38 1.60 -17.30
N PHE A 130 6.92 0.39 -17.58
CA PHE A 130 6.50 0.01 -18.93
C PHE A 130 5.21 -0.80 -18.87
N ALA A 131 4.52 -0.87 -20.00
CA ALA A 131 3.31 -1.65 -20.14
C ALA A 131 3.45 -2.67 -21.27
N THR A 132 2.82 -3.83 -21.09
CA THR A 132 2.77 -4.88 -22.11
C THR A 132 1.34 -5.33 -22.38
N ARG A 133 1.05 -5.70 -23.63
CA ARG A 133 -0.22 -6.28 -24.08
C ARG A 133 0.01 -7.72 -24.50
N VAL A 134 -0.75 -8.64 -23.90
CA VAL A 134 -0.71 -10.07 -24.20
C VAL A 134 -2.06 -10.50 -24.75
N GLU A 135 -2.05 -11.17 -25.90
CA GLU A 135 -3.23 -11.74 -26.53
C GLU A 135 -3.20 -13.27 -26.40
N GLU A 136 -4.21 -13.84 -25.75
CA GLU A 136 -4.34 -15.29 -25.57
C GLU A 136 -5.68 -15.79 -26.11
N GLN A 137 -5.69 -16.96 -26.75
CA GLN A 137 -6.96 -17.60 -27.11
C GLN A 137 -7.77 -17.93 -25.84
N ALA A 138 -9.07 -17.64 -25.87
CA ALA A 138 -9.97 -17.91 -24.77
C ALA A 138 -10.05 -19.43 -24.48
N ARG A 139 -9.54 -19.84 -23.31
CA ARG A 139 -9.38 -21.26 -22.94
C ARG A 139 -10.68 -22.07 -22.82
N TRP A 140 -11.83 -21.41 -22.78
CA TRP A 140 -13.15 -22.03 -22.66
C TRP A 140 -13.82 -22.30 -24.01
N THR A 141 -13.17 -21.99 -25.14
CA THR A 141 -13.71 -22.21 -26.48
C THR A 141 -12.61 -22.54 -27.50
N THR A 142 -12.98 -23.22 -28.58
CA THR A 142 -12.11 -23.50 -29.73
C THR A 142 -12.27 -22.47 -30.86
N ALA A 143 -13.19 -21.50 -30.72
CA ALA A 143 -13.40 -20.46 -31.71
C ALA A 143 -12.13 -19.61 -31.88
N GLN A 144 -11.64 -19.47 -33.12
CA GLN A 144 -10.39 -18.75 -33.41
C GLN A 144 -10.46 -17.24 -33.12
N HIS A 145 -11.65 -16.65 -33.17
CA HIS A 145 -11.85 -15.21 -32.95
C HIS A 145 -12.05 -14.83 -31.48
N ALA A 146 -12.14 -15.82 -30.57
CA ALA A 146 -12.29 -15.55 -29.15
C ALA A 146 -10.92 -15.32 -28.51
N ILE A 147 -10.47 -14.06 -28.48
CA ILE A 147 -9.16 -13.65 -27.96
C ILE A 147 -9.35 -12.81 -26.69
N ASN A 148 -8.63 -13.18 -25.63
CA ASN A 148 -8.47 -12.39 -24.44
C ASN A 148 -7.28 -11.46 -24.60
N VAL A 149 -7.48 -10.16 -24.42
CA VAL A 149 -6.40 -9.17 -24.38
C VAL A 149 -6.19 -8.75 -22.94
N THR A 150 -4.98 -8.97 -22.42
CA THR A 150 -4.60 -8.60 -21.06
C THR A 150 -3.47 -7.58 -21.09
N TRP A 151 -3.60 -6.53 -20.29
CA TRP A 151 -2.60 -5.48 -20.14
C TRP A 151 -1.88 -5.65 -18.82
N HIS A 152 -0.55 -5.58 -18.87
CA HIS A 152 0.30 -5.67 -17.70
C HIS A 152 1.09 -4.39 -17.50
N LEU A 153 1.11 -3.92 -16.25
CA LEU A 153 1.96 -2.82 -15.81
C LEU A 153 3.16 -3.42 -15.11
N HIS A 154 4.36 -2.97 -15.47
CA HIS A 154 5.61 -3.36 -14.83
C HIS A 154 6.33 -2.10 -14.34
N MET A 155 6.81 -2.13 -13.11
CA MET A 155 7.52 -1.03 -12.48
C MET A 155 8.79 -1.57 -11.83
N LEU A 156 9.92 -0.99 -12.21
CA LEU A 156 11.23 -1.36 -11.71
C LEU A 156 11.82 -0.18 -10.94
N HIS A 157 12.48 -0.46 -9.83
CA HIS A 157 13.24 0.53 -9.07
C HIS A 157 14.58 -0.09 -8.67
N TRP A 158 15.68 0.52 -9.09
CA TRP A 158 17.02 0.06 -8.75
C TRP A 158 17.68 0.95 -7.72
N ASP A 159 17.85 0.41 -6.52
CA ASP A 159 18.62 1.04 -5.46
C ASP A 159 20.07 0.55 -5.50
N GLN A 160 20.91 1.38 -6.13
CA GLN A 160 22.35 1.17 -6.23
C GLN A 160 23.04 1.09 -4.86
N THR A 161 22.52 1.82 -3.85
CA THR A 161 23.17 1.90 -2.53
C THR A 161 23.08 0.57 -1.80
N SER A 162 21.93 -0.10 -1.90
CA SER A 162 21.70 -1.41 -1.29
C SER A 162 22.00 -2.58 -2.23
N GLY A 163 22.25 -2.32 -3.52
CA GLY A 163 22.43 -3.35 -4.53
C GLY A 163 21.15 -4.17 -4.75
N LEU A 164 19.99 -3.49 -4.73
CA LEU A 164 18.68 -4.13 -4.83
C LEU A 164 17.88 -3.62 -6.03
N LEU A 165 17.29 -4.54 -6.77
CA LEU A 165 16.29 -4.26 -7.80
C LEU A 165 14.91 -4.71 -7.31
N TYR A 166 13.98 -3.79 -7.29
CA TYR A 166 12.57 -4.05 -6.97
C TYR A 166 11.79 -4.12 -8.28
N ILE A 167 11.02 -5.19 -8.48
CA ILE A 167 10.12 -5.36 -9.62
C ILE A 167 8.70 -5.55 -9.10
N SER A 168 7.82 -4.57 -9.38
CA SER A 168 6.39 -4.65 -9.16
C SER A 168 5.70 -4.89 -10.50
N SER A 169 4.70 -5.77 -10.53
CA SER A 169 3.97 -6.05 -11.75
C SER A 169 2.55 -6.51 -11.48
N SER A 170 1.64 -6.21 -12.41
CA SER A 170 0.31 -6.78 -12.39
C SER A 170 0.24 -8.21 -12.94
N ALA A 171 1.26 -8.65 -13.69
CA ALA A 171 1.42 -10.02 -14.20
C ALA A 171 1.82 -11.00 -13.09
N LYS A 172 1.55 -12.29 -13.32
CA LYS A 172 1.87 -13.37 -12.37
C LYS A 172 2.97 -14.25 -12.93
N GLU A 173 4.19 -13.75 -12.95
CA GLU A 173 5.35 -14.49 -13.46
C GLU A 173 6.60 -14.24 -12.61
N PRO A 174 7.55 -15.18 -12.57
CA PRO A 174 8.87 -14.90 -12.03
C PRO A 174 9.61 -13.94 -12.95
N PHE A 175 9.94 -12.76 -12.43
CA PHE A 175 10.64 -11.70 -13.18
C PHE A 175 12.16 -11.90 -13.23
N ASP A 176 12.65 -13.14 -13.11
CA ASP A 176 14.07 -13.46 -13.06
C ASP A 176 14.78 -13.10 -14.37
N ARG A 177 14.13 -13.36 -15.52
CA ARG A 177 14.66 -12.99 -16.84
C ARG A 177 14.74 -11.47 -16.99
N LEU A 178 13.70 -10.76 -16.57
CA LEU A 178 13.66 -9.30 -16.57
C LEU A 178 14.75 -8.69 -15.68
N ALA A 179 14.93 -9.23 -14.47
CA ALA A 179 15.99 -8.80 -13.57
C ALA A 179 17.38 -9.01 -14.17
N LYS A 180 17.60 -10.13 -14.88
CA LYS A 180 18.88 -10.40 -15.55
C LYS A 180 19.10 -9.56 -16.80
N ALA A 181 18.07 -9.28 -17.58
CA ALA A 181 18.18 -8.39 -18.73
C ALA A 181 18.63 -6.99 -18.28
N VAL A 182 18.00 -6.46 -17.22
CA VAL A 182 18.21 -5.08 -16.76
C VAL A 182 19.46 -4.92 -15.88
N CYS A 183 19.84 -5.93 -15.10
CA CYS A 183 20.95 -5.85 -14.14
C CYS A 183 22.05 -6.91 -14.36
N GLY A 184 22.00 -7.66 -15.46
CA GLY A 184 22.95 -8.72 -15.80
C GLY A 184 22.75 -10.04 -15.05
N ASP A 185 23.55 -11.04 -15.40
CA ASP A 185 23.44 -12.43 -14.90
C ASP A 185 23.69 -12.61 -13.40
N THR A 186 24.15 -11.56 -12.71
CA THR A 186 24.38 -11.54 -11.26
C THR A 186 23.09 -11.33 -10.46
N ALA A 187 22.00 -10.92 -11.12
CA ALA A 187 20.71 -10.75 -10.47
C ALA A 187 20.22 -12.07 -9.87
N ARG A 188 19.95 -12.05 -8.56
CA ARG A 188 19.44 -13.21 -7.79
C ARG A 188 18.24 -12.80 -6.96
N ARG A 189 17.15 -13.54 -7.11
CA ARG A 189 15.92 -13.29 -6.36
C ARG A 189 16.17 -13.48 -4.86
N ILE A 190 15.65 -12.57 -4.05
CA ILE A 190 15.62 -12.70 -2.59
C ILE A 190 14.31 -13.42 -2.22
N GLU A 191 14.44 -14.55 -1.56
CA GLU A 191 13.31 -15.42 -1.22
C GLU A 191 13.53 -16.19 0.11
N GLY A 192 12.49 -16.86 0.58
CA GLY A 192 12.56 -17.73 1.75
C GLY A 192 12.95 -16.99 3.04
N GLU A 193 13.99 -17.49 3.70
CA GLU A 193 14.40 -17.02 5.03
C GLU A 193 14.82 -15.55 5.03
N ASP A 194 15.49 -15.07 3.97
CA ASP A 194 15.92 -13.67 3.88
C ASP A 194 14.74 -12.69 3.92
N VAL A 195 13.65 -13.05 3.24
CA VAL A 195 12.40 -12.28 3.30
C VAL A 195 11.80 -12.35 4.70
N PHE A 196 11.78 -13.53 5.33
CA PHE A 196 11.25 -13.69 6.69
C PHE A 196 12.05 -12.89 7.72
N ARG A 197 13.37 -12.85 7.59
CA ARG A 197 14.26 -12.05 8.45
C ARG A 197 13.98 -10.56 8.35
N SER A 198 13.50 -10.04 7.20
CA SER A 198 13.11 -8.64 7.08
C SER A 198 11.92 -8.25 7.97
N LEU A 199 11.12 -9.23 8.39
CA LEU A 199 10.03 -9.07 9.36
C LEU A 199 10.48 -9.26 10.81
N HIS A 200 11.79 -9.41 11.06
CA HIS A 200 12.32 -9.53 12.41
C HIS A 200 11.96 -8.30 13.25
N GLY A 201 11.49 -8.54 14.47
CA GLY A 201 11.02 -7.48 15.37
C GLY A 201 9.59 -7.01 15.09
N PHE A 202 8.95 -7.46 13.99
CA PHE A 202 7.53 -7.20 13.75
C PHE A 202 6.67 -8.08 14.65
N LYS A 203 6.36 -7.58 15.84
CA LYS A 203 5.48 -8.25 16.81
C LYS A 203 4.02 -7.99 16.45
N ARG A 204 3.46 -8.80 15.54
CA ARG A 204 2.01 -8.82 15.35
C ARG A 204 1.37 -9.56 16.52
N LEU A 205 0.51 -8.89 17.27
CA LEU A 205 -0.34 -9.56 18.26
C LEU A 205 -1.25 -10.53 17.50
N ILE A 206 -1.01 -11.82 17.63
CA ILE A 206 -1.87 -12.88 17.10
C ILE A 206 -2.54 -13.52 18.31
N LEU A 207 -3.78 -13.13 18.57
CA LEU A 207 -4.61 -13.81 19.56
C LEU A 207 -5.06 -15.14 18.95
N ARG A 208 -4.48 -16.26 19.40
CA ARG A 208 -4.82 -17.61 18.92
C ARG A 208 -5.98 -18.23 19.66
N ASN A 209 -6.11 -17.89 20.94
CA ASN A 209 -7.16 -18.35 21.84
C ASN A 209 -7.65 -17.15 22.64
N LEU A 210 -8.96 -16.98 22.74
CA LEU A 210 -9.60 -15.92 23.51
C LEU A 210 -10.65 -16.54 24.44
N GLY A 211 -10.39 -16.51 25.74
CA GLY A 211 -11.35 -16.87 26.76
C GLY A 211 -12.08 -15.63 27.27
N LEU A 212 -13.40 -15.61 27.16
CA LEU A 212 -14.26 -14.53 27.64
C LEU A 212 -15.10 -15.02 28.81
N THR A 213 -15.22 -14.17 29.83
CA THR A 213 -16.10 -14.41 30.97
C THR A 213 -17.28 -13.46 30.87
N HIS A 214 -18.50 -13.99 30.75
CA HIS A 214 -19.69 -13.16 30.70
C HIS A 214 -20.16 -12.83 32.12
N ARG A 215 -20.25 -11.53 32.45
CA ARG A 215 -20.69 -11.04 33.77
C ARG A 215 -22.17 -10.67 33.86
N GLN A 216 -22.92 -10.70 32.75
CA GLN A 216 -24.36 -10.45 32.75
C GLN A 216 -25.14 -11.76 32.83
N GLY A 217 -25.90 -11.92 33.94
CA GLY A 217 -26.72 -13.08 34.24
C GLY A 217 -26.30 -13.80 35.52
N ARG A 218 -27.25 -14.43 36.23
CA ARG A 218 -27.06 -15.10 37.53
C ARG A 218 -26.21 -16.39 37.49
N GLY A 219 -25.25 -16.50 36.57
CA GLY A 219 -24.31 -17.62 36.48
C GLY A 219 -23.07 -17.25 35.67
N VAL A 220 -21.89 -17.66 36.14
CA VAL A 220 -20.63 -17.43 35.43
C VAL A 220 -20.60 -18.35 34.21
N ARG A 221 -20.65 -17.78 32.99
CA ARG A 221 -20.46 -18.50 31.74
C ARG A 221 -19.14 -18.09 31.10
N TYR A 222 -18.34 -19.10 30.73
CA TYR A 222 -17.09 -18.93 30.00
C TYR A 222 -17.30 -19.34 28.54
N SER A 223 -16.82 -18.51 27.61
CA SER A 223 -16.80 -18.80 26.18
C SER A 223 -15.36 -18.76 25.70
N MET A 224 -14.95 -19.72 24.87
CA MET A 224 -13.59 -19.79 24.33
C MET A 224 -13.66 -19.79 22.80
N TYR A 225 -12.95 -18.85 22.19
CA TYR A 225 -12.79 -18.73 20.75
C TYR A 225 -11.36 -19.14 20.36
N MET A 226 -11.20 -19.90 19.28
CA MET A 226 -9.92 -20.43 18.83
C MET A 226 -9.71 -20.18 17.34
N GLY A 227 -8.47 -19.90 16.94
CA GLY A 227 -8.11 -19.76 15.53
C GLY A 227 -8.69 -18.49 14.88
N VAL A 228 -9.37 -18.65 13.74
CA VAL A 228 -9.94 -17.53 12.97
C VAL A 228 -11.10 -16.84 13.69
N ASP A 229 -11.81 -17.55 14.57
CA ASP A 229 -13.00 -17.07 15.28
C ASP A 229 -12.67 -16.12 16.45
N VAL A 230 -11.38 -15.88 16.71
CA VAL A 230 -10.93 -14.96 17.77
C VAL A 230 -11.33 -13.52 17.48
N ALA A 231 -11.38 -13.12 16.21
CA ALA A 231 -11.83 -11.78 15.82
C ALA A 231 -13.31 -11.56 16.20
N ASP A 232 -14.18 -12.50 15.87
CA ASP A 232 -15.61 -12.46 16.17
C ASP A 232 -15.87 -12.47 17.69
N GLY A 233 -15.08 -13.24 18.44
CA GLY A 233 -15.09 -13.21 19.90
C GLY A 233 -14.79 -11.82 20.47
N LEU A 234 -13.81 -11.10 19.90
CA LEU A 234 -13.43 -9.76 20.35
C LEU A 234 -14.53 -8.72 20.10
N ASP A 235 -15.20 -8.79 18.96
CA ASP A 235 -16.27 -7.87 18.58
C ASP A 235 -17.53 -8.09 19.40
N SER A 236 -17.87 -9.35 19.67
CA SER A 236 -18.97 -9.70 20.58
C SER A 236 -18.71 -9.20 22.02
N ALA A 237 -17.47 -9.26 22.52
CA ALA A 237 -17.10 -8.74 23.84
C ALA A 237 -17.24 -7.21 23.94
N LYS A 238 -16.78 -6.48 22.92
CA LYS A 238 -16.86 -5.01 22.86
C LYS A 238 -18.30 -4.49 22.80
N SER A 239 -19.19 -5.20 22.11
CA SER A 239 -20.61 -4.82 22.04
C SER A 239 -21.31 -4.99 23.40
N GLN A 240 -20.98 -6.03 24.16
CA GLN A 240 -21.55 -6.29 25.48
C GLN A 240 -21.05 -5.33 26.57
N SER A 241 -19.82 -4.81 26.48
CA SER A 241 -19.30 -3.84 27.45
C SER A 241 -19.82 -2.41 27.24
N ARG A 242 -20.43 -2.12 26.08
CA ARG A 242 -20.93 -0.79 25.69
C ARG A 242 -22.35 -0.47 26.14
N ILE A 243 -23.04 -1.40 26.81
CA ILE A 243 -24.35 -1.13 27.41
C ILE A 243 -24.12 -0.65 28.85
N LYS A 244 -24.03 0.67 29.02
CA LYS A 244 -24.39 1.40 30.24
C LYS A 244 -24.97 2.75 29.86
#